data_AF-A0A7W0LTW2-F1
#
_entry.id   AF-A0A7W0LTW2-F1
#
_cell.length_a   1.000
_cell.length_b   1.000
_cell.length_c   1.000
_cell.angle_alpha   90.00
_cell.angle_beta   90.00
_cell.angle_gamma   90.00
#
_symmetry.space_group_name_H-M   'P 1'
#
loop_
_entity.id
_entity.type
_entity.pdbx_description
1 polymer ?
#
loop_
_entity_poly.entity_id
_entity_poly.type
_entity_poly.pdbx_seq_one_letter_code
_entity_poly.pdbx_strand_id
1 'polypeptide(L)'
;VLIAANLLLVALLIVHTLDHLMRQEAQVPSGTATAGTAGFVAVLLALGLALAGHRLAPPATALVGLATAGGFVAIHVFPEWSAISQPYSDIDVDGLSWVAMIVPAVVAAGVGAIGVQVARSQQFSAAS
;
A
#
# COMPACT_ATOMS: atom_id res chain seq x y z
N VAL A 1 9.46 -14.78 -3.98
CA VAL A 1 8.71 -14.15 -2.85
C VAL A 1 8.28 -12.72 -3.14
N LEU A 2 9.17 -11.80 -3.57
CA LEU A 2 8.82 -10.40 -3.82
C LEU A 2 7.72 -10.22 -4.88
N ILE A 3 7.74 -11.00 -5.96
CA ILE A 3 6.69 -10.97 -7.00
C ILE A 3 5.32 -11.28 -6.39
N ALA A 4 5.20 -12.42 -5.67
CA ALA A 4 3.95 -12.82 -5.04
C ALA A 4 3.47 -11.80 -3.98
N ALA A 5 4.39 -11.27 -3.19
CA ALA A 5 4.09 -10.25 -2.18
C ALA A 5 3.53 -8.97 -2.81
N ASN A 6 4.18 -8.44 -3.85
CA ASN A 6 3.70 -7.26 -4.56
C ASN A 6 2.39 -7.52 -5.33
N LEU A 7 2.23 -8.70 -5.95
CA LEU A 7 0.98 -9.07 -6.63
C LEU A 7 -0.21 -9.11 -5.66
N LEU A 8 -0.02 -9.68 -4.47
CA LEU A 8 -1.03 -9.68 -3.43
C LEU A 8 -1.41 -8.25 -3.03
N LEU A 9 -0.42 -7.38 -2.84
CA LEU A 9 -0.68 -5.98 -2.52
C LEU A 9 -1.45 -5.27 -3.64
N VAL A 10 -1.06 -5.44 -4.91
CA VAL A 10 -1.78 -4.89 -6.07
C VAL A 10 -3.24 -5.35 -6.06
N ALA A 11 -3.49 -6.65 -5.88
CA ALA A 11 -4.84 -7.19 -5.85
C ALA A 11 -5.69 -6.57 -4.73
N LEU A 12 -5.11 -6.40 -3.54
CA LEU A 12 -5.79 -5.78 -2.41
C LEU A 12 -6.03 -4.28 -2.60
N LEU A 13 -5.12 -3.55 -3.25
CA LEU A 13 -5.35 -2.15 -3.61
C LEU A 13 -6.44 -1.99 -4.66
N ILE A 14 -6.60 -2.97 -5.57
CA ILE A 14 -7.73 -3.00 -6.51
C ILE A 14 -9.03 -3.19 -5.71
N VAL A 15 -9.07 -4.16 -4.79
CA VAL A 15 -10.25 -4.38 -3.94
C VAL A 15 -10.63 -3.12 -3.16
N HIS A 16 -9.64 -2.43 -2.58
CA HIS A 16 -9.86 -1.17 -1.86
C HIS A 16 -10.36 -0.05 -2.77
N THR A 17 -9.80 0.09 -3.97
CA THR A 17 -10.30 1.05 -4.97
C THR A 17 -11.74 0.74 -5.38
N LEU A 18 -12.07 -0.53 -5.58
CA LEU A 18 -13.44 -0.95 -5.89
C LEU A 18 -14.40 -0.66 -4.74
N ASP A 19 -13.95 -0.78 -3.48
CA ASP A 19 -14.75 -0.41 -2.31
C ASP A 19 -15.19 1.06 -2.36
N HIS A 20 -14.26 1.98 -2.63
CA HIS A 20 -14.57 3.40 -2.83
C HIS A 20 -15.58 3.63 -3.96
N LEU A 21 -15.48 2.87 -5.06
CA LEU A 21 -16.35 3.06 -6.22
C LEU A 21 -17.74 2.43 -6.05
N MET A 22 -17.86 1.37 -5.24
CA MET A 22 -19.06 0.53 -5.20
C MET A 22 -19.84 0.63 -3.88
N ARG A 23 -19.20 1.04 -2.79
CA ARG A 23 -19.82 1.03 -1.45
C ARG A 23 -19.86 2.39 -0.77
N GLN A 24 -18.88 3.24 -1.02
CA GLN A 24 -18.79 4.51 -0.31
C GLN A 24 -19.58 5.60 -1.03
N GLU A 25 -20.49 6.25 -0.33
CA GLU A 25 -21.26 7.39 -0.86
C GLU A 25 -20.43 8.67 -0.88
N ALA A 26 -19.49 8.80 0.07
CA ALA A 26 -18.62 9.96 0.18
C ALA A 26 -17.62 10.01 -0.99
N GLN A 27 -17.58 11.14 -1.69
CA GLN A 27 -16.59 11.36 -2.74
C GLN A 27 -15.18 11.39 -2.14
N VAL A 28 -14.26 10.65 -2.75
CA VAL A 28 -12.84 10.68 -2.40
C VAL A 28 -12.27 12.08 -2.69
N PRO A 29 -11.68 12.77 -1.70
CA PRO A 29 -11.04 14.06 -1.92
C PRO A 29 -9.97 13.97 -3.01
N SER A 30 -9.82 15.01 -3.83
CA SER A 30 -8.86 14.99 -4.96
C SER A 30 -7.41 14.76 -4.51
N GLY A 31 -7.04 15.30 -3.35
CA GLY A 31 -5.72 15.05 -2.74
C GLY A 31 -5.54 13.58 -2.37
N THR A 32 -6.53 12.97 -1.70
CA THR A 32 -6.54 11.55 -1.35
C THR A 32 -6.47 10.66 -2.59
N ALA A 33 -7.27 10.95 -3.61
CA ALA A 33 -7.26 10.22 -4.88
C ALA A 33 -5.89 10.29 -5.58
N THR A 34 -5.26 11.47 -5.56
CA THR A 34 -3.92 11.67 -6.12
C THR A 34 -2.87 10.86 -5.35
N ALA A 35 -2.90 10.93 -4.02
CA ALA A 35 -1.98 10.18 -3.16
C ALA A 35 -2.15 8.66 -3.33
N GLY A 36 -3.39 8.18 -3.37
CA GLY A 36 -3.73 6.77 -3.61
C GLY A 36 -3.24 6.29 -4.98
N THR A 37 -3.45 7.08 -6.03
CA THR A 37 -2.96 6.78 -7.39
C THR A 37 -1.43 6.70 -7.43
N ALA A 38 -0.74 7.67 -6.82
CA ALA A 38 0.72 7.66 -6.74
C ALA A 38 1.24 6.43 -5.98
N GLY A 39 0.57 6.05 -4.87
CA GLY A 39 0.87 4.83 -4.13
C GLY A 39 0.68 3.57 -4.98
N PHE A 40 -0.43 3.48 -5.72
CA PHE A 40 -0.71 2.36 -6.62
C PHE A 40 0.36 2.21 -7.70
N VAL A 41 0.75 3.32 -8.34
CA VAL A 41 1.83 3.35 -9.33
C VAL A 41 3.15 2.91 -8.70
N ALA A 42 3.49 3.35 -7.49
CA ALA A 42 4.70 2.94 -6.79
C ALA A 42 4.74 1.42 -6.53
N VAL A 43 3.61 0.81 -6.16
CA VAL A 43 3.49 -0.65 -6.01
C VAL A 43 3.69 -1.37 -7.34
N LEU A 44 3.10 -0.87 -8.43
CA LEU A 44 3.31 -1.43 -9.77
C LEU A 44 4.77 -1.33 -10.21
N LEU A 45 5.46 -0.24 -9.88
CA LEU A 45 6.89 -0.08 -10.16
C LEU A 45 7.73 -1.08 -9.34
N ALA A 46 7.43 -1.26 -8.05
CA ALA A 46 8.09 -2.26 -7.21
C ALA A 46 7.88 -3.69 -7.75
N LEU A 47 6.66 -4.00 -8.20
CA LEU A 47 6.35 -5.26 -8.89
C LEU A 47 7.16 -5.40 -10.19
N GLY A 48 7.21 -4.36 -11.02
CA GLY A 48 7.97 -4.35 -12.27
C GLY A 48 9.46 -4.60 -12.05
N LEU A 49 10.06 -3.97 -11.03
CA LEU A 49 11.43 -4.25 -10.62
C LEU A 49 11.62 -5.70 -10.19
N ALA A 50 10.68 -6.27 -9.44
CA ALA A 50 10.73 -7.66 -8.99
C ALA A 50 10.60 -8.64 -10.16
N LEU A 51 9.72 -8.38 -11.12
CA LEU A 51 9.56 -9.17 -12.34
C LEU A 51 10.81 -9.11 -13.22
N ALA A 52 11.46 -7.95 -13.31
CA ALA A 52 12.71 -7.77 -14.04
C ALA A 52 13.94 -8.35 -13.31
N GLY A 53 13.79 -8.89 -12.09
CA GLY A 53 14.90 -9.37 -11.28
C GLY A 53 15.89 -8.25 -10.90
N HIS A 54 15.44 -6.99 -10.87
CA HIS A 54 16.32 -5.84 -10.67
C HIS A 54 16.85 -5.78 -9.23
N ARG A 55 18.12 -5.37 -9.05
CA ARG A 55 18.77 -5.25 -7.72
C ARG A 55 18.05 -4.31 -6.74
N LEU A 56 17.26 -3.37 -7.26
CA LEU A 56 16.46 -2.45 -6.43
C LEU A 56 15.11 -3.02 -6.02
N ALA A 57 14.72 -4.22 -6.49
CA ALA A 57 13.41 -4.78 -6.18
C ALA A 57 13.17 -4.97 -4.66
N PRO A 58 14.11 -5.53 -3.87
CA PRO A 58 13.91 -5.64 -2.42
C PRO A 58 13.75 -4.29 -1.69
N PRO A 59 14.67 -3.31 -1.83
CA PRO A 59 14.51 -2.02 -1.14
C PRO A 59 13.31 -1.22 -1.65
N ALA A 60 12.94 -1.31 -2.93
CA ALA A 60 11.72 -0.69 -3.45
C ALA A 60 10.47 -1.32 -2.83
N THR A 61 10.39 -2.65 -2.78
CA THR A 61 9.28 -3.37 -2.12
C THR A 61 9.17 -2.99 -0.64
N ALA A 62 10.31 -2.87 0.05
CA ALA A 62 10.36 -2.46 1.45
C ALA A 62 9.77 -1.06 1.67
N LEU A 63 10.31 -0.08 0.93
CA LEU A 63 9.89 1.32 1.04
C LEU A 63 8.41 1.48 0.71
N VAL A 64 7.98 0.93 -0.43
CA VAL A 64 6.62 1.08 -0.90
C VAL A 64 5.64 0.38 0.03
N GLY A 65 5.90 -0.86 0.45
CA GLY A 65 5.01 -1.57 1.37
C GLY A 65 4.81 -0.82 2.71
N LEU A 66 5.90 -0.32 3.30
CA LEU A 66 5.84 0.44 4.56
C LEU A 66 5.14 1.80 4.37
N ALA A 67 5.45 2.51 3.28
CA ALA A 67 4.82 3.80 2.96
C ALA A 67 3.32 3.62 2.69
N THR A 68 2.91 2.58 1.97
CA THR A 68 1.50 2.25 1.75
C THR A 68 0.81 1.96 3.08
N ALA A 69 1.37 1.10 3.94
CA ALA A 69 0.79 0.82 5.26
C ALA A 69 0.60 2.08 6.10
N GLY A 70 1.63 2.94 6.17
CA GLY A 70 1.55 4.22 6.87
C GLY A 70 0.53 5.17 6.25
N GLY A 71 0.45 5.20 4.91
CA GLY A 71 -0.52 6.01 4.16
C GLY A 71 -1.97 5.62 4.47
N PHE A 72 -2.30 4.34 4.50
CA PHE A 72 -3.64 3.86 4.89
C PHE A 72 -4.05 4.37 6.27
N VAL A 73 -3.16 4.25 7.26
CA VAL A 73 -3.42 4.71 8.63
C VAL A 73 -3.54 6.23 8.67
N ALA A 74 -2.60 6.95 8.07
CA ALA A 74 -2.59 8.40 8.09
C ALA A 74 -3.81 9.00 7.37
N ILE A 75 -4.26 8.41 6.27
CA ILE A 75 -5.39 8.92 5.50
C ILE A 75 -6.72 8.59 6.18
N HIS A 76 -6.92 7.36 6.65
CA HIS A 76 -8.26 6.89 7.05
C HIS A 76 -8.48 6.78 8.56
N VAL A 77 -7.42 6.71 9.36
CA VAL A 77 -7.54 6.49 10.81
C VAL A 77 -7.25 7.75 11.60
N PHE A 78 -6.30 8.56 11.15
CA PHE A 78 -5.98 9.81 11.83
C PHE A 78 -7.06 10.87 11.58
N PRO A 79 -7.29 11.80 12.52
CA PRO A 79 -8.14 12.97 12.30
C PRO A 79 -7.63 13.80 11.12
N GLU A 80 -8.50 14.61 10.52
CA GLU A 80 -8.15 15.53 9.44
C GLU A 80 -6.87 16.33 9.75
N TRP A 81 -5.84 16.17 8.91
CA TRP A 81 -4.54 16.83 9.08
C TRP A 81 -4.01 17.50 7.80
N SER A 82 -4.60 17.20 6.65
CA SER A 82 -4.28 17.81 5.35
C SER A 82 -5.30 17.39 4.29
N ALA A 83 -5.24 18.02 3.10
CA ALA A 83 -6.10 17.72 1.96
C ALA A 83 -6.01 16.29 1.38
N ILE A 84 -5.13 15.43 1.89
CA ILE A 84 -5.10 13.99 1.53
C ILE A 84 -5.82 13.11 2.55
N SER A 85 -6.27 13.66 3.68
CA SER A 85 -6.98 12.91 4.71
C SER A 85 -8.39 12.56 4.23
N GLN A 86 -8.88 11.39 4.65
CA GLN A 86 -10.27 11.00 4.52
C GLN A 86 -10.61 10.08 5.70
N PRO A 87 -10.71 10.65 6.92
CA PRO A 87 -10.91 9.86 8.13
C PRO A 87 -12.24 9.10 8.03
N TYR A 88 -12.22 7.79 8.23
CA TYR A 88 -13.43 6.96 8.20
C TYR A 88 -14.36 7.25 9.39
N SER A 89 -13.89 7.95 10.42
CA SER A 89 -14.73 8.48 11.50
C SER A 89 -15.66 9.62 11.05
N ASP A 90 -15.32 10.28 9.93
CA ASP A 90 -15.96 11.52 9.51
C ASP A 90 -16.90 11.31 8.30
N ILE A 91 -16.93 10.07 7.77
CA ILE A 91 -17.78 9.66 6.66
C ILE A 91 -18.54 8.37 7.00
N ASP A 92 -19.69 8.17 6.39
CA ASP A 92 -20.45 6.92 6.56
C ASP A 92 -19.83 5.81 5.73
N VAL A 93 -19.22 4.84 6.41
CA VAL A 93 -18.61 3.65 5.82
C VAL A 93 -19.03 2.41 6.59
N ASP A 94 -19.30 1.34 5.88
CA ASP A 94 -19.73 0.09 6.50
C ASP A 94 -18.53 -0.74 7.02
N GLY A 95 -18.84 -1.84 7.72
CA GLY A 95 -17.81 -2.73 8.26
C GLY A 95 -16.95 -3.40 7.18
N LEU A 96 -17.46 -3.60 5.96
CA LEU A 96 -16.68 -4.15 4.85
C LEU A 96 -15.69 -3.13 4.31
N SER A 97 -16.04 -1.84 4.28
CA SER A 97 -15.10 -0.76 3.96
C SER A 97 -13.95 -0.69 4.97
N TRP A 98 -14.23 -0.86 6.27
CA TRP A 98 -13.18 -1.00 7.28
C TRP A 98 -12.26 -2.19 7.02
N VAL A 99 -12.81 -3.36 6.67
CA VAL A 99 -12.01 -4.54 6.29
C VAL A 99 -11.18 -4.28 5.03
N ALA A 100 -11.79 -3.66 4.02
CA ALA A 100 -11.15 -3.28 2.76
C ALA A 100 -10.07 -2.20 2.92
N MET A 101 -10.01 -1.54 4.08
CA MET A 101 -8.95 -0.61 4.46
C MET A 101 -7.86 -1.30 5.32
N ILE A 102 -8.27 -2.04 6.36
CA ILE A 102 -7.35 -2.68 7.33
C ILE A 102 -6.53 -3.81 6.69
N VAL A 103 -7.17 -4.68 5.90
CA VAL A 103 -6.49 -5.86 5.33
C VAL A 103 -5.36 -5.44 4.39
N PRO A 104 -5.56 -4.53 3.41
CA PRO A 104 -4.47 -4.02 2.60
C PRO A 104 -3.37 -3.33 3.42
N ALA A 105 -3.72 -2.58 4.48
CA ALA A 105 -2.74 -1.90 5.32
C ALA A 105 -1.80 -2.90 6.05
N VAL A 106 -2.38 -3.94 6.66
CA VAL A 106 -1.61 -5.01 7.33
C VAL A 106 -0.76 -5.78 6.33
N VAL A 107 -1.32 -6.12 5.16
CA VAL A 107 -0.56 -6.82 4.12
C VAL A 107 0.57 -5.93 3.57
N ALA A 108 0.34 -4.63 3.37
CA ALA A 108 1.37 -3.69 2.95
C ALA A 108 2.54 -3.65 3.95
N ALA A 109 2.25 -3.64 5.25
CA ALA A 109 3.29 -3.71 6.29
C ALA A 109 4.09 -5.03 6.20
N GLY A 110 3.40 -6.15 6.00
CA GLY A 110 4.03 -7.46 5.77
C GLY A 110 4.90 -7.50 4.51
N VAL A 111 4.43 -6.94 3.40
CA VAL A 111 5.18 -6.81 2.14
C VAL A 111 6.44 -5.96 2.35
N GLY A 112 6.30 -4.85 3.08
CA GLY A 112 7.41 -4.00 3.48
C GLY A 112 8.47 -4.77 4.28
N ALA A 113 8.04 -5.53 5.29
CA ALA A 113 8.92 -6.36 6.10
C ALA A 113 9.64 -7.45 5.28
N ILE A 114 8.95 -8.11 4.35
CA ILE A 114 9.54 -9.07 3.41
C ILE A 114 10.60 -8.38 2.55
N GLY A 115 10.33 -7.18 2.04
CA GLY A 115 11.30 -6.38 1.29
C GLY A 115 12.58 -6.11 2.08
N VAL A 116 12.44 -5.69 3.36
CA VAL A 116 13.57 -5.47 4.27
C VAL A 116 14.37 -6.75 4.49
N GLN A 117 13.68 -7.87 4.76
CA GLN A 117 14.32 -9.16 4.99
C GLN A 117 15.15 -9.60 3.78
N VAL A 118 14.57 -9.55 2.57
CA VAL A 118 15.27 -9.96 1.34
C VAL A 118 16.45 -9.02 1.04
N ALA A 119 16.29 -7.71 1.23
CA ALA A 119 17.37 -6.74 1.03
C ALA A 119 18.58 -7.04 1.93
N ARG A 120 18.34 -7.36 3.21
CA ARG A 120 19.39 -7.72 4.16
C ARG A 120 20.10 -9.00 3.75
N SER A 121 19.37 -10.04 3.34
CA SER A 121 19.97 -11.30 2.89
C SER A 121 20.91 -11.10 1.69
N GLN A 122 20.53 -10.25 0.72
CA GLN A 122 21.39 -9.95 -0.43
C GLN A 122 22.65 -9.17 -0.06
N GLN A 123 22.56 -8.24 0.90
CA GLN A 123 23.72 -7.52 1.40
C GLN A 123 24.73 -8.44 2.09
N PHE A 124 24.25 -9.39 2.91
CA PHE A 124 25.13 -10.38 3.54
C PHE A 124 25.86 -11.25 2.51
N SER A 125 25.17 -11.75 1.49
CA SER A 125 25.80 -12.55 0.42
C SER A 125 26.81 -11.78 -0.41
N ALA A 126 26.69 -10.46 -0.52
CA ALA A 126 27.66 -9.63 -1.24
C ALA A 126 28.93 -9.33 -0.42
N ALA A 127 28.91 -9.55 0.90
CA ALA A 127 30.01 -9.24 1.82
C ALA A 127 30.86 -10.46 2.22
N SER A 128 30.42 -11.67 1.88
CA SER A 128 31.10 -12.96 2.12
C SER A 128 31.88 -13.42 0.90
#